data_AF-A0A166LDS0-F1
#
_entry.id   AF-A0A166LDS0-F1
#
_cell.length_a   1.000
_cell.length_b   1.000
_cell.length_c   1.000
_cell.angle_alpha   90.00
_cell.angle_beta   90.00
_cell.angle_gamma   90.00
#
_symmetry.space_group_name_H-M   'P 1'
#
loop_
_entity.id
_entity.type
_entity.pdbx_description
1 polymer ?
#
loop_
_entity_poly.entity_id
_entity_poly.type
_entity_poly.pdbx_seq_one_letter_code
_entity_poly.pdbx_strand_id
1 'polypeptide(L)'
;PVFLLLHVRDDSVNIWDDKERQNVLDTHIPKEFHSITKPWNDQAVWDVYTALTDAEEKTVHHAQWLSVQKFSIDHPEFDYIWNWEMDVRVVGHSYDFVRRLEEFSKKQPRRGLWERNERYYIPAFHGDYDTDFRMHTEQATRGSSQVWGPPKVPFIHPVGPKPPVANPEDDPYRWGVGEDADLITLGPIFDPVNSSWIFGDRIWGYKDDENPDPKTLPRRTTIVTQSRISKRLLDIMHVENLRGNHIASEMTPQTVALLHGFKAVFAPHPTWFDRPWNGAFLDKWFNSGDKGSGGEGSPFGYGRERRYQGTTWYYRAEPPSRLYNNWMGYVDTDIGGRHWEIEHGRPCLPPMILHPVKEVEPTEPGFATRFELNYG
;
A
#
# COMPACT_ATOMS: atom_id res chain seq x y z
N PRO A 1 -5.73 -0.56 19.25
CA PRO A 1 -4.54 -1.18 19.89
C PRO A 1 -3.41 -1.27 18.87
N VAL A 2 -2.16 -1.44 19.30
CA VAL A 2 -0.99 -1.65 18.43
C VAL A 2 -0.44 -3.03 18.73
N PHE A 3 -0.02 -3.75 17.69
CA PHE A 3 0.65 -5.04 17.81
C PHE A 3 1.94 -5.05 17.00
N LEU A 4 2.97 -5.71 17.52
CA LEU A 4 4.21 -5.96 16.80
C LEU A 4 4.21 -7.42 16.34
N LEU A 5 4.14 -7.66 15.04
CA LEU A 5 4.26 -9.02 14.49
C LEU A 5 5.75 -9.36 14.31
N LEU A 6 6.29 -10.16 15.22
CA LEU A 6 7.70 -10.55 15.21
C LEU A 6 7.88 -11.84 14.42
N HIS A 7 8.49 -11.74 13.23
CA HIS A 7 8.82 -12.92 12.43
C HIS A 7 10.04 -13.65 13.02
N VAL A 8 9.82 -14.84 13.56
CA VAL A 8 10.87 -15.79 13.98
C VAL A 8 11.27 -16.63 12.77
N ARG A 9 12.46 -16.37 12.21
CA ARG A 9 12.99 -17.06 11.03
C ARG A 9 13.77 -18.35 11.34
N ASP A 10 14.05 -18.60 12.61
CA ASP A 10 14.72 -19.81 13.05
C ASP A 10 13.70 -20.94 13.19
N ASP A 11 13.68 -21.84 12.21
CA ASP A 11 12.75 -22.98 12.14
C ASP A 11 12.91 -23.97 13.31
N SER A 12 14.01 -23.90 14.07
CA SER A 12 14.20 -24.74 15.25
C SER A 12 13.41 -24.27 16.47
N VAL A 13 12.89 -23.03 16.45
CA VAL A 13 12.13 -22.44 17.54
C VAL A 13 10.64 -22.80 17.42
N ASN A 14 10.12 -23.49 18.41
CA ASN A 14 8.70 -23.78 18.54
C ASN A 14 7.96 -22.62 19.21
N ILE A 15 7.43 -21.71 18.39
CA ILE A 15 6.66 -20.54 18.88
C ILE A 15 5.35 -20.89 19.61
N TRP A 16 4.90 -22.15 19.54
CA TRP A 16 3.73 -22.65 20.25
C TRP A 16 4.05 -23.07 21.69
N ASP A 17 5.32 -23.34 22.00
CA ASP A 17 5.77 -23.57 23.36
C ASP A 17 5.91 -22.24 24.11
N ASP A 18 5.26 -22.12 25.26
CA ASP A 18 5.21 -20.87 26.03
C ASP A 18 6.60 -20.43 26.52
N LYS A 19 7.48 -21.39 26.84
CA LYS A 19 8.82 -21.10 27.35
C LYS A 19 9.74 -20.63 26.24
N GLU A 20 9.72 -21.30 25.08
CA GLU A 20 10.48 -20.85 23.91
C GLU A 20 9.99 -19.50 23.40
N ARG A 21 8.67 -19.31 23.32
CA ARG A 21 8.07 -18.02 22.95
C ARG A 21 8.50 -16.90 23.89
N GLN A 22 8.47 -17.13 25.21
CA GLN A 22 8.93 -16.13 26.19
C GLN A 22 10.43 -15.86 26.04
N ASN A 23 11.25 -16.89 25.78
CA ASN A 23 12.69 -16.72 25.57
C ASN A 23 13.01 -15.84 24.33
N VAL A 24 12.24 -16.00 23.24
CA VAL A 24 12.35 -15.11 22.06
C VAL A 24 12.08 -13.66 22.46
N LEU A 25 11.00 -13.41 23.22
CA LEU A 25 10.65 -12.07 23.69
C LEU A 25 11.73 -11.49 24.61
N ASP A 26 12.18 -12.26 25.61
CA ASP A 26 13.21 -11.84 26.57
C ASP A 26 14.54 -11.50 25.89
N THR A 27 14.88 -12.19 24.80
CA THR A 27 16.15 -12.02 24.09
C THR A 27 16.13 -10.85 23.11
N HIS A 28 15.02 -10.65 22.40
CA HIS A 28 14.98 -9.75 21.23
C HIS A 28 14.12 -8.51 21.41
N ILE A 29 13.25 -8.46 22.42
CA ILE A 29 12.24 -7.41 22.56
C ILE A 29 12.38 -6.76 23.94
N PRO A 30 12.40 -5.41 24.03
CA PRO A 30 12.34 -4.71 25.31
C PRO A 30 11.08 -5.10 26.11
N LYS A 31 11.22 -5.25 27.43
CA LYS A 31 10.17 -5.79 28.32
C LYS A 31 8.86 -5.04 28.23
N GLU A 32 8.91 -3.72 28.05
CA GLU A 32 7.76 -2.85 27.88
C GLU A 32 6.90 -3.18 26.65
N PHE A 33 7.48 -3.81 25.62
CA PHE A 33 6.77 -4.18 24.39
C PHE A 33 6.29 -5.63 24.36
N HIS A 34 6.65 -6.46 25.34
CA HIS A 34 6.28 -7.89 25.36
C HIS A 34 4.77 -8.11 25.22
N SER A 35 3.96 -7.27 25.89
CA SER A 35 2.50 -7.40 25.89
C SER A 35 1.84 -7.14 24.52
N ILE A 36 2.50 -6.38 23.64
CA ILE A 36 1.99 -6.04 22.31
C ILE A 36 2.66 -6.85 21.20
N THR A 37 3.72 -7.62 21.51
CA THR A 37 4.43 -8.43 20.53
C THR A 37 3.79 -9.80 20.38
N LYS A 38 3.55 -10.20 19.12
CA LYS A 38 3.06 -11.51 18.73
C LYS A 38 4.10 -12.18 17.82
N PRO A 39 4.87 -13.14 18.35
CA PRO A 39 5.75 -13.97 17.53
C PRO A 39 4.93 -14.78 16.52
N TRP A 40 5.42 -14.87 15.29
CA TRP A 40 4.90 -15.74 14.24
C TRP A 40 6.06 -16.31 13.42
N ASN A 41 5.82 -17.39 12.69
CA ASN A 41 6.80 -17.98 11.78
C ASN A 41 6.12 -18.46 10.50
N ASP A 42 6.94 -18.77 9.50
CA ASP A 42 6.50 -19.28 8.20
C ASP A 42 5.60 -20.52 8.35
N GLN A 43 5.95 -21.46 9.24
CA GLN A 43 5.15 -22.67 9.50
C GLN A 43 3.70 -22.36 9.91
N ALA A 44 3.48 -21.38 10.79
CA ALA A 44 2.15 -20.96 11.24
C ALA A 44 1.24 -20.46 10.10
N VAL A 45 1.83 -20.03 9.00
CA VAL A 45 1.14 -19.60 7.78
C VAL A 45 0.99 -20.78 6.81
N TRP A 46 2.05 -21.55 6.58
CA TRP A 46 2.06 -22.64 5.61
C TRP A 46 1.18 -23.83 6.00
N ASP A 47 0.98 -24.06 7.29
CA ASP A 47 0.01 -25.04 7.80
C ASP A 47 -1.44 -24.68 7.43
N VAL A 48 -1.73 -23.40 7.22
CA VAL A 48 -3.06 -22.92 6.84
C VAL A 48 -3.24 -22.97 5.32
N TYR A 49 -2.24 -22.50 4.56
CA TYR A 49 -2.34 -22.31 3.12
C TYR A 49 -1.65 -23.43 2.33
N THR A 50 -2.08 -24.67 2.54
CA THR A 50 -1.45 -25.87 1.95
C THR A 50 -1.59 -25.95 0.43
N ALA A 51 -2.51 -25.20 -0.17
CA ALA A 51 -2.70 -25.12 -1.61
C ALA A 51 -1.62 -24.28 -2.32
N LEU A 52 -0.85 -23.47 -1.57
CA LEU A 52 0.28 -22.70 -2.10
C LEU A 52 1.50 -23.61 -2.15
N THR A 53 1.74 -24.22 -3.30
CA THR A 53 2.77 -25.27 -3.46
C THR A 53 4.04 -24.78 -4.13
N ASP A 54 4.00 -23.66 -4.87
CA ASP A 54 5.19 -23.08 -5.49
C ASP A 54 6.06 -22.40 -4.42
N ALA A 55 7.39 -22.51 -4.57
CA ALA A 55 8.33 -21.84 -3.68
C ALA A 55 8.33 -20.31 -3.90
N GLU A 56 8.04 -19.83 -5.12
CA GLU A 56 7.99 -18.41 -5.42
C GLU A 56 6.83 -17.72 -4.69
N GLU A 57 5.65 -18.35 -4.63
CA GLU A 57 4.47 -17.89 -3.88
C GLU A 57 4.78 -17.60 -2.41
N LYS A 58 5.74 -18.33 -1.83
CA LYS A 58 6.11 -18.26 -0.41
C LYS A 58 7.15 -17.20 -0.09
N THR A 59 7.71 -16.54 -1.09
CA THR A 59 8.75 -15.55 -0.88
C THR A 59 8.20 -14.27 -0.25
N VAL A 60 9.09 -13.49 0.38
CA VAL A 60 8.76 -12.20 1.00
C VAL A 60 8.13 -11.19 0.02
N HIS A 61 8.29 -11.36 -1.30
CA HIS A 61 7.67 -10.47 -2.28
C HIS A 61 6.21 -10.84 -2.57
N HIS A 62 5.81 -12.08 -2.32
CA HIS A 62 4.51 -12.61 -2.72
C HIS A 62 3.59 -12.94 -1.54
N ALA A 63 4.15 -13.22 -0.36
CA ALA A 63 3.41 -13.67 0.82
C ALA A 63 3.25 -12.67 1.98
N GLN A 64 3.48 -11.36 1.79
CA GLN A 64 3.54 -10.39 2.91
C GLN A 64 2.22 -10.32 3.70
N TRP A 65 1.08 -10.49 3.03
CA TRP A 65 -0.25 -10.40 3.64
C TRP A 65 -0.65 -11.65 4.43
N LEU A 66 0.02 -12.78 4.25
CA LEU A 66 -0.42 -14.03 4.86
C LEU A 66 -0.31 -14.00 6.39
N SER A 67 0.70 -13.31 6.92
CA SER A 67 0.85 -13.07 8.36
C SER A 67 -0.27 -12.17 8.93
N VAL A 68 -0.67 -11.14 8.18
CA VAL A 68 -1.79 -10.25 8.55
C VAL A 68 -3.12 -11.01 8.50
N GLN A 69 -3.32 -11.88 7.51
CA GLN A 69 -4.49 -12.76 7.43
C GLN A 69 -4.52 -13.74 8.61
N LYS A 70 -3.38 -14.38 8.94
CA LYS A 70 -3.28 -15.26 10.10
C LYS A 70 -3.61 -14.52 11.40
N PHE A 71 -3.07 -13.31 11.58
CA PHE A 71 -3.39 -12.46 12.70
C PHE A 71 -4.89 -12.16 12.79
N SER A 72 -5.54 -11.83 11.67
CA SER A 72 -6.99 -11.55 11.65
C SER A 72 -7.88 -12.76 11.92
N ILE A 73 -7.41 -13.97 11.63
CA ILE A 73 -8.09 -15.22 11.98
C ILE A 73 -8.00 -15.45 13.49
N ASP A 74 -6.82 -15.24 14.06
CA ASP A 74 -6.56 -15.44 15.49
C ASP A 74 -7.20 -14.33 16.36
N HIS A 75 -7.43 -13.15 15.77
CA HIS A 75 -8.00 -11.97 16.41
C HIS A 75 -9.27 -11.47 15.69
N PRO A 76 -10.38 -12.24 15.76
CA PRO A 76 -11.62 -11.91 15.05
C PRO A 76 -12.34 -10.67 15.61
N GLU A 77 -11.89 -10.12 16.74
CA GLU A 77 -12.45 -8.93 17.38
C GLU A 77 -12.21 -7.61 16.62
N PHE A 78 -11.33 -7.60 15.61
CA PHE A 78 -11.01 -6.40 14.85
C PHE A 78 -11.75 -6.35 13.51
N ASP A 79 -12.59 -5.35 13.33
CA ASP A 79 -13.29 -5.11 12.05
C ASP A 79 -12.37 -4.54 10.95
N TYR A 80 -11.31 -3.83 11.35
CA TYR A 80 -10.33 -3.21 10.47
C TYR A 80 -8.93 -3.28 11.08
N ILE A 81 -7.92 -3.50 10.23
CA ILE A 81 -6.51 -3.57 10.59
C ILE A 81 -5.74 -2.56 9.76
N TRP A 82 -4.84 -1.80 10.38
CA TRP A 82 -3.80 -1.06 9.68
C TRP A 82 -2.55 -1.93 9.64
N ASN A 83 -2.14 -2.36 8.45
CA ASN A 83 -0.81 -2.89 8.20
C ASN A 83 0.16 -1.71 8.07
N TRP A 84 1.16 -1.65 8.95
CA TRP A 84 2.05 -0.50 9.07
C TRP A 84 3.50 -0.94 8.89
N GLU A 85 4.17 -0.39 7.87
CA GLU A 85 5.56 -0.71 7.58
C GLU A 85 6.50 0.02 8.57
N MET A 86 7.50 -0.71 9.05
CA MET A 86 8.38 -0.26 10.13
C MET A 86 9.33 0.88 9.72
N ASP A 87 9.50 1.13 8.43
CA ASP A 87 10.27 2.26 7.87
C ASP A 87 9.37 3.43 7.44
N VAL A 88 8.10 3.45 7.85
CA VAL A 88 7.22 4.60 7.69
C VAL A 88 7.21 5.45 8.98
N ARG A 89 7.34 6.77 8.84
CA ARG A 89 7.25 7.71 9.96
C ARG A 89 6.16 8.73 9.72
N VAL A 90 5.38 9.02 10.76
CA VAL A 90 4.49 10.19 10.79
C VAL A 90 5.14 11.22 11.71
N VAL A 91 5.57 12.34 11.13
CA VAL A 91 6.02 13.49 11.89
C VAL A 91 4.78 14.33 12.14
N GLY A 92 4.07 14.07 13.23
CA GLY A 92 2.75 14.64 13.51
C GLY A 92 1.91 13.72 14.40
N HIS A 93 0.60 13.99 14.51
CA HIS A 93 -0.27 13.18 15.34
C HIS A 93 -0.88 12.02 14.53
N SER A 94 -0.49 10.78 14.82
CA SER A 94 -0.93 9.60 14.04
C SER A 94 -2.44 9.40 14.02
N TYR A 95 -3.16 9.67 15.13
CA TYR A 95 -4.64 9.63 15.16
C TYR A 95 -5.25 10.53 14.08
N ASP A 96 -4.85 11.79 14.05
CA ASP A 96 -5.32 12.79 13.08
C ASP A 96 -5.04 12.37 11.63
N PHE A 97 -3.88 11.76 11.39
CA PHE A 97 -3.52 11.24 10.08
C PHE A 97 -4.45 10.11 9.66
N VAL A 98 -4.54 9.03 10.47
CA VAL A 98 -5.36 7.87 10.10
C VAL A 98 -6.83 8.27 9.99
N ARG A 99 -7.37 9.06 10.93
CA ARG A 99 -8.78 9.50 10.95
C ARG A 99 -9.16 10.29 9.70
N ARG A 100 -8.31 11.19 9.22
CA ARG A 100 -8.56 11.94 7.98
C ARG A 100 -8.62 11.04 6.76
N LEU A 101 -7.80 9.99 6.69
CA LEU A 101 -7.87 9.00 5.61
C LEU A 101 -9.18 8.21 5.63
N GLU A 102 -9.68 7.85 6.82
CA GLU A 102 -10.98 7.18 6.97
C GLU A 102 -12.14 8.10 6.57
N GLU A 103 -12.11 9.36 7.01
CA GLU A 103 -13.14 10.35 6.67
C GLU A 103 -13.15 10.66 5.17
N PHE A 104 -11.97 10.77 4.57
CA PHE A 104 -11.82 10.92 3.13
C PHE A 104 -12.42 9.72 2.40
N SER A 105 -12.05 8.49 2.78
CA SER A 105 -12.51 7.28 2.09
C SER A 105 -14.02 7.08 2.19
N LYS A 106 -14.64 7.43 3.32
CA LYS A 106 -16.10 7.42 3.50
C LYS A 106 -16.82 8.36 2.52
N LYS A 107 -16.25 9.53 2.23
CA LYS A 107 -16.86 10.51 1.31
C LYS A 107 -16.83 10.06 -0.14
N GLN A 108 -15.97 9.09 -0.49
CA GLN A 108 -15.78 8.72 -1.89
C GLN A 108 -16.94 7.84 -2.43
N PRO A 109 -17.59 8.24 -3.52
CA PRO A 109 -18.56 7.41 -4.24
C PRO A 109 -17.84 6.33 -5.04
N ARG A 110 -18.50 5.19 -5.28
CA ARG A 110 -17.96 4.08 -6.08
C ARG A 110 -17.88 4.39 -7.58
N ARG A 111 -18.76 5.27 -8.09
CA ARG A 111 -18.70 5.77 -9.47
C ARG A 111 -17.36 6.47 -9.72
N GLY A 112 -16.65 6.02 -10.76
CA GLY A 112 -15.34 6.56 -11.15
C GLY A 112 -14.21 6.32 -10.13
N LEU A 113 -14.44 5.51 -9.08
CA LEU A 113 -13.53 5.38 -7.95
C LEU A 113 -12.22 4.69 -8.36
N TRP A 114 -12.32 3.60 -9.10
CA TRP A 114 -11.14 2.87 -9.56
C TRP A 114 -10.30 3.73 -10.50
N GLU A 115 -10.94 4.51 -11.37
CA GLU A 115 -10.27 5.42 -12.29
C GLU A 115 -9.57 6.55 -11.55
N ARG A 116 -10.17 7.09 -10.47
CA ARG A 116 -9.49 8.06 -9.60
C ARG A 116 -8.36 7.43 -8.81
N ASN A 117 -8.54 6.21 -8.31
CA ASN A 117 -7.52 5.49 -7.56
C ASN A 117 -6.27 5.18 -8.41
N GLU A 118 -6.44 5.02 -9.72
CA GLU A 118 -5.35 4.78 -10.66
C GLU A 118 -4.45 6.00 -10.91
N ARG A 119 -4.76 7.17 -10.34
CA ARG A 119 -4.10 8.44 -10.63
C ARG A 119 -3.60 9.13 -9.37
N TYR A 120 -2.45 9.77 -9.46
CA TYR A 120 -2.03 10.76 -8.47
C TYR A 120 -2.90 12.01 -8.58
N TYR A 121 -3.48 12.44 -7.47
CA TYR A 121 -4.13 13.74 -7.37
C TYR A 121 -3.09 14.84 -7.14
N ILE A 122 -2.99 15.78 -8.08
CA ILE A 122 -2.08 16.93 -8.01
C ILE A 122 -2.94 18.21 -7.94
N PRO A 123 -3.11 18.82 -6.75
CA PRO A 123 -4.02 19.96 -6.57
C PRO A 123 -3.74 21.13 -7.51
N ALA A 124 -2.46 21.44 -7.75
CA ALA A 124 -2.04 22.55 -8.61
C ALA A 124 -2.36 22.34 -10.11
N PHE A 125 -2.75 21.13 -10.52
CA PHE A 125 -3.14 20.80 -11.89
C PHE A 125 -4.62 20.42 -11.98
N HIS A 126 -5.10 19.59 -11.05
CA HIS A 126 -6.45 19.05 -11.10
C HIS A 126 -7.52 19.92 -10.45
N GLY A 127 -7.17 20.89 -9.59
CA GLY A 127 -8.17 21.67 -8.83
C GLY A 127 -8.72 20.89 -7.64
N ASP A 128 -10.00 21.10 -7.29
CA ASP A 128 -10.65 20.39 -6.18
C ASP A 128 -10.81 18.88 -6.47
N TYR A 129 -10.67 18.03 -5.45
CA TYR A 129 -10.73 16.58 -5.62
C TYR A 129 -12.15 16.10 -5.99
N ASP A 130 -13.15 16.62 -5.29
CA ASP A 130 -14.53 16.13 -5.36
C ASP A 130 -15.30 16.71 -6.55
N THR A 131 -14.84 17.83 -7.12
CA THR A 131 -15.40 18.39 -8.35
C THR A 131 -14.47 18.21 -9.55
N ASP A 132 -13.36 18.93 -9.58
CA ASP A 132 -12.59 19.15 -10.81
C ASP A 132 -11.83 17.88 -11.20
N PHE A 133 -11.10 17.27 -10.26
CA PHE A 133 -10.38 16.02 -10.50
C PHE A 133 -11.33 14.86 -10.84
N ARG A 134 -12.46 14.78 -10.15
CA ARG A 134 -13.50 13.78 -10.39
C ARG A 134 -14.05 13.89 -11.81
N MET A 135 -14.45 15.09 -12.21
CA MET A 135 -15.00 15.35 -13.55
C MET A 135 -13.95 15.14 -14.63
N HIS A 136 -12.72 15.62 -14.41
CA HIS A 136 -11.60 15.41 -15.31
C HIS A 136 -11.35 13.92 -15.56
N THR A 137 -11.31 13.11 -14.50
CA THR A 137 -11.07 11.67 -14.59
C THR A 137 -12.21 10.94 -15.29
N GLU A 138 -13.46 11.30 -15.01
CA GLU A 138 -14.60 10.69 -15.70
C GLU A 138 -14.64 11.03 -17.19
N GLN A 139 -14.35 12.28 -17.55
CA GLN A 139 -14.29 12.67 -18.96
C GLN A 139 -13.16 11.92 -19.69
N ALA A 140 -11.99 11.77 -19.05
CA ALA A 140 -10.86 11.05 -19.61
C ALA A 140 -11.09 9.54 -19.75
N THR A 141 -11.98 8.96 -18.94
CA THR A 141 -12.29 7.52 -18.94
C THR A 141 -13.67 7.19 -19.53
N ARG A 142 -14.37 8.19 -20.10
CA ARG A 142 -15.68 7.96 -20.69
C ARG A 142 -15.55 7.05 -21.91
N GLY A 143 -16.34 5.98 -21.94
CA GLY A 143 -16.31 5.00 -23.04
C GLY A 143 -15.14 4.01 -22.97
N SER A 144 -14.26 4.10 -21.97
CA SER A 144 -13.41 2.98 -21.58
C SER A 144 -14.16 2.03 -20.65
N SER A 145 -13.59 0.86 -20.35
CA SER A 145 -14.16 -0.11 -19.43
C SER A 145 -14.08 0.40 -17.98
N GLN A 146 -14.95 1.34 -17.63
CA GLN A 146 -15.08 1.84 -16.25
C GLN A 146 -15.50 0.70 -15.33
N VAL A 147 -14.93 0.65 -14.12
CA VAL A 147 -15.26 -0.38 -13.14
C VAL A 147 -16.57 -0.02 -12.44
N TRP A 148 -17.67 -0.56 -12.96
CA TRP A 148 -19.00 -0.48 -12.36
C TRP A 148 -19.42 -1.83 -11.78
N GLY A 149 -18.95 -2.10 -10.56
CA GLY A 149 -19.08 -3.41 -9.92
C GLY A 149 -17.94 -4.37 -10.26
N PRO A 150 -17.99 -5.62 -9.74
CA PRO A 150 -16.94 -6.61 -9.96
C PRO A 150 -16.86 -7.02 -11.44
N PRO A 151 -15.65 -7.26 -11.97
CA PRO A 151 -15.49 -7.81 -13.32
C PRO A 151 -16.12 -9.21 -13.42
N LYS A 152 -16.63 -9.55 -14.61
CA LYS A 152 -17.22 -10.86 -14.88
C LYS A 152 -16.12 -11.90 -15.09
N VAL A 153 -15.75 -12.59 -14.02
CA VAL A 153 -14.78 -13.69 -14.03
C VAL A 153 -15.52 -14.97 -13.60
N PRO A 154 -15.65 -16.01 -14.46
CA PRO A 154 -16.56 -17.14 -14.23
C PRO A 154 -16.34 -17.90 -12.92
N PHE A 155 -15.07 -18.08 -12.53
CA PHE A 155 -14.65 -18.79 -11.32
C PHE A 155 -14.60 -17.91 -10.06
N ILE A 156 -14.98 -16.63 -10.16
CA ILE A 156 -15.15 -15.73 -9.01
C ILE A 156 -16.63 -15.53 -8.75
N HIS A 157 -17.01 -15.65 -7.49
CA HIS A 157 -18.36 -15.33 -7.01
C HIS A 157 -18.28 -14.10 -6.10
N PRO A 158 -18.49 -12.89 -6.65
CA PRO A 158 -18.33 -11.66 -5.90
C PRO A 158 -19.27 -11.61 -4.69
N VAL A 159 -18.73 -11.26 -3.53
CA VAL A 159 -19.49 -11.15 -2.27
C VAL A 159 -19.81 -9.71 -1.86
N GLY A 160 -19.26 -8.72 -2.55
CA GLY A 160 -19.52 -7.31 -2.32
C GLY A 160 -20.90 -6.85 -2.80
N PRO A 161 -21.26 -5.60 -2.50
CA PRO A 161 -22.56 -5.05 -2.91
C PRO A 161 -22.67 -4.95 -4.43
N LYS A 162 -23.86 -5.23 -4.95
CA LYS A 162 -24.19 -5.04 -6.37
C LYS A 162 -24.46 -3.57 -6.67
N PRO A 163 -24.10 -3.05 -7.86
CA PRO A 163 -24.47 -1.70 -8.24
C PRO A 163 -25.99 -1.47 -8.17
N PRO A 164 -26.45 -0.33 -7.66
CA PRO A 164 -27.88 -0.04 -7.49
C PRO A 164 -28.59 0.31 -8.81
N VAL A 165 -27.83 0.66 -9.85
CA VAL A 165 -28.30 1.00 -11.19
C VAL A 165 -27.42 0.31 -12.24
N ALA A 166 -27.96 0.14 -13.46
CA ALA A 166 -27.27 -0.61 -14.51
C ALA A 166 -26.01 0.09 -15.03
N ASN A 167 -26.05 1.42 -15.19
CA ASN A 167 -24.92 2.20 -15.69
C ASN A 167 -24.41 3.17 -14.61
N PRO A 168 -23.09 3.41 -14.53
CA PRO A 168 -22.52 4.37 -13.60
C PRO A 168 -23.06 5.79 -13.82
N GLU A 169 -23.35 6.18 -15.06
CA GLU A 169 -23.86 7.53 -15.40
C GLU A 169 -25.21 7.84 -14.72
N ASP A 170 -26.00 6.81 -14.41
CA ASP A 170 -27.30 6.90 -13.76
C ASP A 170 -27.21 7.07 -12.22
N ASP A 171 -26.04 6.88 -11.62
CA ASP A 171 -25.79 7.14 -10.19
C ASP A 171 -25.26 8.58 -10.02
N PRO A 172 -25.97 9.46 -9.30
CA PRO A 172 -25.51 10.83 -9.04
C PRO A 172 -24.50 10.87 -7.87
N TYR A 173 -23.49 9.99 -7.92
CA TYR A 173 -22.45 9.82 -6.90
C TYR A 173 -22.97 9.50 -5.50
N ARG A 174 -23.98 8.62 -5.39
CA ARG A 174 -24.58 8.27 -4.09
C ARG A 174 -24.07 6.93 -3.60
N TRP A 175 -23.85 5.98 -4.51
CA TRP A 175 -23.46 4.64 -4.10
C TRP A 175 -22.08 4.62 -3.43
N GLY A 176 -22.03 4.08 -2.20
CA GLY A 176 -20.83 3.94 -1.40
C GLY A 176 -20.47 5.17 -0.56
N VAL A 177 -21.14 6.32 -0.71
CA VAL A 177 -20.90 7.48 0.17
C VAL A 177 -21.40 7.17 1.59
N GLY A 178 -20.55 7.43 2.59
CA GLY A 178 -20.78 7.08 3.98
C GLY A 178 -20.37 5.64 4.37
N GLU A 179 -20.15 4.76 3.38
CA GLU A 179 -19.62 3.41 3.58
C GLU A 179 -18.12 3.48 3.91
N ASP A 180 -17.70 2.78 4.97
CA ASP A 180 -16.28 2.53 5.22
C ASP A 180 -15.63 1.79 4.03
N ALA A 181 -14.42 2.21 3.64
CA ALA A 181 -13.66 1.48 2.63
C ALA A 181 -13.09 0.18 3.22
N ASP A 182 -13.13 -0.88 2.41
CA ASP A 182 -12.51 -2.17 2.69
C ASP A 182 -11.00 -2.13 2.59
N LEU A 183 -10.50 -1.26 1.73
CA LEU A 183 -9.07 -1.03 1.55
C LEU A 183 -8.84 0.47 1.46
N ILE A 184 -7.90 0.97 2.27
CA ILE A 184 -7.34 2.31 2.13
C ILE A 184 -5.85 2.17 1.87
N THR A 185 -5.41 2.58 0.69
CA THR A 185 -3.99 2.64 0.32
C THR A 185 -3.47 4.08 0.38
N LEU A 186 -2.15 4.22 0.53
CA LEU A 186 -1.47 5.52 0.50
C LEU A 186 -0.74 5.78 -0.84
N GLY A 187 -0.84 4.84 -1.78
CA GLY A 187 -0.40 5.01 -3.17
C GLY A 187 -1.53 4.70 -4.14
N PRO A 188 -1.40 5.10 -5.43
CA PRO A 188 -2.36 4.75 -6.46
C PRO A 188 -2.59 3.25 -6.56
N ILE A 189 -3.85 2.88 -6.77
CA ILE A 189 -4.28 1.50 -7.05
C ILE A 189 -4.31 1.36 -8.58
N PHE A 190 -3.16 1.09 -9.18
CA PHE A 190 -2.99 1.13 -10.64
C PHE A 190 -3.25 -0.24 -11.31
N ASP A 191 -3.54 -0.20 -12.62
CA ASP A 191 -3.60 -1.39 -13.46
C ASP A 191 -2.18 -1.82 -13.89
N PRO A 192 -1.68 -2.99 -13.48
CA PRO A 192 -0.33 -3.42 -13.82
C PRO A 192 -0.21 -4.01 -15.22
N VAL A 193 -1.33 -4.33 -15.89
CA VAL A 193 -1.29 -4.92 -17.24
C VAL A 193 -0.63 -3.93 -18.19
N ASN A 194 0.41 -4.37 -18.91
CA ASN A 194 1.22 -3.54 -19.81
C ASN A 194 1.97 -2.37 -19.15
N SER A 195 2.09 -2.34 -17.82
CA SER A 195 2.79 -1.28 -17.08
C SER A 195 4.32 -1.42 -17.07
N SER A 196 4.85 -2.58 -17.50
CA SER A 196 6.25 -2.99 -17.29
C SER A 196 6.66 -3.10 -15.81
N TRP A 197 5.72 -3.14 -14.88
CA TRP A 197 6.00 -3.39 -13.47
C TRP A 197 6.35 -4.87 -13.25
N ILE A 198 7.37 -5.13 -12.42
CA ILE A 198 8.10 -6.41 -12.42
C ILE A 198 7.27 -7.60 -11.91
N PHE A 199 6.27 -7.35 -11.07
CA PHE A 199 5.40 -8.38 -10.49
C PHE A 199 4.03 -8.48 -11.16
N GLY A 200 3.78 -7.71 -12.24
CA GLY A 200 2.46 -7.61 -12.86
C GLY A 200 1.87 -8.94 -13.36
N ASP A 201 2.70 -9.96 -13.58
CA ASP A 201 2.32 -11.29 -14.05
C ASP A 201 2.48 -12.41 -13.00
N ARG A 202 2.78 -12.06 -11.74
CA ARG A 202 2.97 -13.03 -10.64
C ARG A 202 1.63 -13.42 -10.04
N ILE A 203 0.96 -14.35 -10.71
CA ILE A 203 -0.40 -14.80 -10.43
C ILE A 203 -0.41 -16.34 -10.43
N TRP A 204 -0.93 -16.92 -9.35
CA TRP A 204 -1.07 -18.36 -9.15
C TRP A 204 -2.53 -18.71 -8.90
N GLY A 205 -2.96 -19.87 -9.39
CA GLY A 205 -4.39 -20.19 -9.43
C GLY A 205 -5.14 -19.23 -10.37
N TYR A 206 -6.29 -18.71 -9.94
CA TYR A 206 -7.15 -17.76 -10.68
C TYR A 206 -7.38 -18.17 -12.15
N LYS A 207 -7.78 -19.42 -12.35
CA LYS A 207 -8.03 -20.01 -13.66
C LYS A 207 -9.08 -21.12 -13.56
N ASP A 208 -9.70 -21.41 -14.70
CA ASP A 208 -10.53 -22.61 -14.92
C ASP A 208 -10.25 -23.19 -16.31
N ASP A 209 -10.99 -24.22 -16.71
CA ASP A 209 -10.80 -24.88 -18.02
C ASP A 209 -11.08 -23.93 -19.20
N GLU A 210 -11.98 -22.95 -19.02
CA GLU A 210 -12.35 -21.97 -20.06
C GLU A 210 -11.40 -20.75 -20.07
N ASN A 211 -10.75 -20.46 -18.95
CA ASN A 211 -9.84 -19.33 -18.73
C ASN A 211 -8.51 -19.83 -18.14
N PRO A 212 -7.72 -20.62 -18.90
CA PRO A 212 -6.56 -21.32 -18.36
C PRO A 212 -5.34 -20.41 -18.10
N ASP A 213 -5.31 -19.22 -18.69
CA ASP A 213 -4.22 -18.25 -18.51
C ASP A 213 -4.55 -17.26 -17.38
N PRO A 214 -3.88 -17.37 -16.21
CA PRO A 214 -4.12 -16.48 -15.08
C PRO A 214 -3.73 -15.02 -15.37
N LYS A 215 -2.91 -14.76 -16.39
CA LYS A 215 -2.53 -13.40 -16.80
C LYS A 215 -3.68 -12.61 -17.42
N THR A 216 -4.79 -13.26 -17.73
CA THR A 216 -6.02 -12.59 -18.18
C THR A 216 -6.83 -12.00 -17.03
N LEU A 217 -6.51 -12.35 -15.77
CA LEU A 217 -7.23 -11.88 -14.59
C LEU A 217 -7.21 -10.34 -14.48
N PRO A 218 -8.38 -9.69 -14.39
CA PRO A 218 -8.47 -8.28 -14.03
C PRO A 218 -7.89 -8.04 -12.64
N ARG A 219 -6.91 -7.15 -12.55
CA ARG A 219 -6.10 -6.99 -11.35
C ARG A 219 -5.66 -5.56 -11.13
N ARG A 220 -5.29 -5.27 -9.88
CA ARG A 220 -4.85 -3.96 -9.44
C ARG A 220 -3.67 -4.10 -8.50
N THR A 221 -2.88 -3.05 -8.39
CA THR A 221 -1.66 -3.04 -7.59
C THR A 221 -1.42 -1.69 -6.93
N THR A 222 -0.76 -1.72 -5.78
CA THR A 222 -0.25 -0.55 -5.07
C THR A 222 1.13 -0.94 -4.57
N ILE A 223 2.13 -0.11 -4.89
CA ILE A 223 3.46 -0.25 -4.33
C ILE A 223 3.44 0.30 -2.90
N VAL A 224 4.12 -0.38 -1.98
CA VAL A 224 4.05 -0.21 -0.52
C VAL A 224 2.77 -0.82 0.05
N THR A 225 2.92 -1.81 0.92
CA THR A 225 1.82 -2.57 1.56
C THR A 225 1.21 -1.88 2.77
N GLN A 226 1.66 -0.66 3.11
CA GLN A 226 1.03 0.18 4.11
C GLN A 226 -0.42 0.49 3.74
N SER A 227 -1.38 -0.11 4.45
CA SER A 227 -2.80 0.00 4.13
C SER A 227 -3.71 -0.27 5.32
N ARG A 228 -4.92 0.32 5.31
CA ARG A 228 -6.04 -0.13 6.14
C ARG A 228 -6.80 -1.19 5.37
N ILE A 229 -7.15 -2.28 6.03
CA ILE A 229 -7.90 -3.37 5.44
C ILE A 229 -9.05 -3.83 6.35
N SER A 230 -10.21 -4.14 5.78
CA SER A 230 -11.34 -4.68 6.53
C SER A 230 -11.18 -6.17 6.78
N LYS A 231 -11.76 -6.64 7.88
CA LYS A 231 -11.86 -8.05 8.21
C LYS A 231 -12.51 -8.85 7.08
N ARG A 232 -13.60 -8.35 6.49
CA ARG A 232 -14.28 -9.05 5.39
C ARG A 232 -13.40 -9.18 4.15
N LEU A 233 -12.52 -8.21 3.85
CA LEU A 233 -11.57 -8.35 2.74
C LEU A 233 -10.49 -9.40 3.08
N LEU A 234 -9.94 -9.40 4.30
CA LEU A 234 -8.99 -10.42 4.76
C LEU A 234 -9.58 -11.83 4.76
N ASP A 235 -10.85 -11.98 5.17
CA ASP A 235 -11.55 -13.26 5.17
C ASP A 235 -11.71 -13.81 3.74
N ILE A 236 -12.02 -12.94 2.76
CA ILE A 236 -12.11 -13.37 1.36
C ILE A 236 -10.72 -13.64 0.77
N MET A 237 -9.70 -12.84 1.08
CA MET A 237 -8.32 -13.17 0.73
C MET A 237 -7.91 -14.54 1.30
N HIS A 238 -8.36 -14.89 2.50
CA HIS A 238 -8.10 -16.18 3.12
C HIS A 238 -8.77 -17.31 2.33
N VAL A 239 -10.04 -17.15 1.95
CA VAL A 239 -10.76 -18.12 1.10
C VAL A 239 -10.08 -18.31 -0.27
N GLU A 240 -9.62 -17.24 -0.90
CA GLU A 240 -8.89 -17.33 -2.17
C GLU A 240 -7.57 -18.10 -2.00
N ASN A 241 -6.75 -17.76 -1.00
CA ASN A 241 -5.49 -18.48 -0.75
C ASN A 241 -5.72 -19.97 -0.40
N LEU A 242 -6.79 -20.31 0.34
CA LEU A 242 -7.16 -21.71 0.61
C LEU A 242 -7.49 -22.51 -0.66
N ARG A 243 -7.95 -21.82 -1.72
CA ARG A 243 -8.21 -22.42 -3.04
C ARG A 243 -6.97 -22.47 -3.93
N GLY A 244 -5.82 -21.94 -3.46
CA GLY A 244 -4.62 -21.77 -4.27
C GLY A 244 -4.67 -20.56 -5.20
N ASN A 245 -5.64 -19.65 -5.01
CA ASN A 245 -5.73 -18.40 -5.74
C ASN A 245 -4.88 -17.35 -5.04
N HIS A 246 -3.67 -17.11 -5.57
CA HIS A 246 -2.68 -16.25 -4.97
C HIS A 246 -2.07 -15.28 -5.99
N ILE A 247 -1.58 -14.15 -5.51
CA ILE A 247 -1.01 -13.09 -6.35
C ILE A 247 -0.03 -12.28 -5.51
N ALA A 248 0.97 -11.69 -6.16
CA ALA A 248 2.01 -10.91 -5.48
C ALA A 248 1.44 -9.94 -4.42
N SER A 249 2.15 -9.75 -3.31
CA SER A 249 1.65 -9.05 -2.11
C SER A 249 1.13 -7.64 -2.40
N GLU A 250 1.89 -6.90 -3.21
CA GLU A 250 1.55 -5.55 -3.67
C GLU A 250 0.38 -5.54 -4.68
N MET A 251 -0.25 -6.68 -4.95
CA MET A 251 -1.47 -6.82 -5.75
C MET A 251 -2.67 -7.38 -4.96
N THR A 252 -2.42 -8.15 -3.89
CA THR A 252 -3.44 -9.03 -3.29
C THR A 252 -4.70 -8.28 -2.82
N PRO A 253 -4.63 -7.30 -1.90
CA PRO A 253 -5.85 -6.73 -1.33
C PRO A 253 -6.72 -6.03 -2.37
N GLN A 254 -6.12 -5.18 -3.21
CA GLN A 254 -6.80 -4.41 -4.24
C GLN A 254 -7.34 -5.29 -5.36
N THR A 255 -6.64 -6.38 -5.74
CA THR A 255 -7.15 -7.32 -6.73
C THR A 255 -8.34 -8.08 -6.18
N VAL A 256 -8.25 -8.62 -4.96
CA VAL A 256 -9.39 -9.31 -4.33
C VAL A 256 -10.56 -8.34 -4.11
N ALA A 257 -10.29 -7.09 -3.73
CA ALA A 257 -11.33 -6.07 -3.60
C ALA A 257 -12.02 -5.77 -4.93
N LEU A 258 -11.26 -5.65 -6.03
CA LEU A 258 -11.82 -5.48 -7.38
C LEU A 258 -12.71 -6.66 -7.77
N LEU A 259 -12.16 -7.88 -7.68
CA LEU A 259 -12.82 -9.11 -8.09
C LEU A 259 -14.12 -9.36 -7.32
N HIS A 260 -14.16 -8.98 -6.05
CA HIS A 260 -15.33 -9.18 -5.19
C HIS A 260 -16.23 -7.96 -5.06
N GLY A 261 -15.92 -6.82 -5.69
CA GLY A 261 -16.77 -5.63 -5.68
C GLY A 261 -16.72 -4.83 -4.36
N PHE A 262 -15.66 -4.98 -3.58
CA PHE A 262 -15.42 -4.22 -2.36
C PHE A 262 -14.98 -2.78 -2.64
N LYS A 263 -15.11 -1.91 -1.63
CA LYS A 263 -14.74 -0.50 -1.77
C LYS A 263 -13.25 -0.33 -1.45
N ALA A 264 -12.43 -0.18 -2.47
CA ALA A 264 -11.02 0.20 -2.31
C ALA A 264 -10.82 1.68 -2.62
N VAL A 265 -10.07 2.39 -1.79
CA VAL A 265 -9.80 3.83 -1.95
C VAL A 265 -8.31 4.07 -1.82
N PHE A 266 -7.72 4.68 -2.85
CA PHE A 266 -6.47 5.41 -2.66
C PHE A 266 -6.82 6.73 -1.99
N ALA A 267 -6.34 6.94 -0.75
CA ALA A 267 -6.52 8.18 -0.02
C ALA A 267 -5.27 9.07 -0.21
N PRO A 268 -5.33 10.14 -1.01
CA PRO A 268 -4.20 11.02 -1.21
C PRO A 268 -3.81 11.68 0.12
N HIS A 269 -2.51 11.72 0.38
CA HIS A 269 -1.93 12.49 1.47
C HIS A 269 -0.93 13.51 0.91
N PRO A 270 -0.61 14.56 1.66
CA PRO A 270 0.46 15.48 1.29
C PRO A 270 1.77 14.72 1.04
N THR A 271 2.35 14.97 -0.14
CA THR A 271 3.61 14.41 -0.61
C THR A 271 4.42 15.54 -1.21
N TRP A 272 5.63 15.74 -0.72
CA TRP A 272 6.49 16.86 -1.09
C TRP A 272 7.62 16.41 -1.99
N PHE A 273 8.18 17.36 -2.73
CA PHE A 273 9.28 17.15 -3.63
C PHE A 273 10.46 18.04 -3.24
N ASP A 274 11.68 17.54 -3.43
CA ASP A 274 12.94 18.27 -3.25
C ASP A 274 13.20 19.32 -4.35
N ARG A 275 12.27 19.49 -5.30
CA ARG A 275 12.37 20.40 -6.45
C ARG A 275 11.03 21.11 -6.68
N PRO A 276 11.04 22.37 -7.17
CA PRO A 276 9.82 23.11 -7.45
C PRO A 276 9.19 22.69 -8.79
N TRP A 277 8.68 21.46 -8.87
CA TRP A 277 7.96 20.98 -10.05
C TRP A 277 6.57 21.60 -10.14
N ASN A 278 6.20 22.08 -11.34
CA ASN A 278 4.85 22.59 -11.57
C ASN A 278 3.85 21.44 -11.72
N GLY A 279 2.56 21.73 -11.52
CA GLY A 279 1.49 20.72 -11.52
C GLY A 279 1.37 19.94 -12.83
N ALA A 280 1.45 20.61 -13.98
CA ALA A 280 1.34 19.95 -15.29
C ALA A 280 2.53 19.02 -15.57
N PHE A 281 3.72 19.38 -15.09
CA PHE A 281 4.90 18.52 -15.17
C PHE A 281 4.75 17.31 -14.25
N LEU A 282 4.29 17.50 -13.02
CA LEU A 282 3.98 16.39 -12.11
C LEU A 282 2.99 15.40 -12.75
N ASP A 283 1.91 15.91 -13.34
CA ASP A 283 0.87 15.09 -13.96
C ASP A 283 1.43 14.26 -15.12
N LYS A 284 2.16 14.91 -16.03
CA LYS A 284 2.82 14.24 -17.15
C LYS A 284 3.76 13.10 -16.72
N TRP A 285 4.36 13.18 -15.54
CA TRP A 285 5.37 12.21 -15.08
C TRP A 285 4.79 11.10 -14.20
N PHE A 286 3.76 11.40 -13.41
CA PHE A 286 3.16 10.46 -12.44
C PHE A 286 1.82 9.88 -12.90
N ASN A 287 1.13 10.54 -13.82
CA ASN A 287 -0.05 10.02 -14.52
C ASN A 287 0.29 9.74 -15.99
N SER A 288 1.49 9.22 -16.24
CA SER A 288 2.07 9.06 -17.58
C SER A 288 1.62 7.82 -18.36
N GLY A 289 0.83 6.96 -17.74
CA GLY A 289 0.27 5.75 -18.33
C GLY A 289 -1.06 6.01 -19.04
N ASP A 290 -1.39 5.18 -20.02
CA ASP A 290 -2.67 5.25 -20.76
C ASP A 290 -3.90 5.09 -19.86
N LYS A 291 -3.74 4.46 -18.68
CA LYS A 291 -4.73 4.34 -17.61
C LYS A 291 -4.32 5.16 -16.38
N GLY A 292 -3.82 6.38 -16.56
CA GLY A 292 -3.35 7.22 -15.46
C GLY A 292 -1.96 6.81 -15.01
N SER A 293 -1.80 6.21 -13.83
CA SER A 293 -0.52 5.63 -13.39
C SER A 293 -0.37 4.16 -13.79
N GLY A 294 -1.40 3.54 -14.38
CA GLY A 294 -1.37 2.17 -14.90
C GLY A 294 -1.11 2.08 -16.41
N GLY A 295 -0.85 0.86 -16.89
CA GLY A 295 -0.71 0.56 -18.32
C GLY A 295 0.51 1.13 -19.02
N GLU A 296 0.49 1.15 -20.35
CA GLU A 296 1.66 1.54 -21.14
C GLU A 296 2.04 2.98 -20.79
N GLY A 297 3.31 3.22 -20.46
CA GLY A 297 3.71 4.54 -20.00
C GLY A 297 3.71 4.71 -18.48
N SER A 298 3.31 3.72 -17.69
CA SER A 298 3.28 3.78 -16.21
C SER A 298 4.58 4.30 -15.56
N PRO A 299 4.49 5.17 -14.53
CA PRO A 299 5.64 5.60 -13.73
C PRO A 299 6.24 4.47 -12.87
N PHE A 300 5.51 3.37 -12.67
CA PHE A 300 5.92 2.21 -11.88
C PHE A 300 6.65 1.15 -12.71
N GLY A 301 6.72 1.33 -14.03
CA GLY A 301 7.46 0.44 -14.91
C GLY A 301 8.93 0.34 -14.51
N TYR A 302 9.50 -0.85 -14.63
CA TYR A 302 10.89 -1.12 -14.27
C TYR A 302 11.84 -0.11 -14.95
N GLY A 303 12.77 0.45 -14.17
CA GLY A 303 13.72 1.48 -14.63
C GLY A 303 13.17 2.91 -14.69
N ARG A 304 11.86 3.13 -14.51
CA ARG A 304 11.24 4.47 -14.52
C ARG A 304 11.03 5.06 -13.14
N GLU A 305 11.31 4.28 -12.10
CA GLU A 305 11.09 4.64 -10.71
C GLU A 305 12.03 5.74 -10.20
N ARG A 306 13.08 6.13 -10.96
CA ARG A 306 13.97 7.28 -10.64
C ARG A 306 13.21 8.59 -10.39
N ARG A 307 12.01 8.70 -10.96
CA ARG A 307 11.09 9.83 -10.80
C ARG A 307 10.73 10.08 -9.34
N TYR A 308 10.74 9.02 -8.52
CA TYR A 308 10.40 9.07 -7.12
C TYR A 308 11.58 9.40 -6.20
N GLN A 309 12.81 9.53 -6.71
CA GLN A 309 13.99 9.78 -5.86
C GLN A 309 13.82 11.05 -5.01
N GLY A 310 13.16 12.07 -5.56
CA GLY A 310 12.97 13.37 -4.92
C GLY A 310 11.66 13.53 -4.14
N THR A 311 10.86 12.48 -3.96
CA THR A 311 9.56 12.57 -3.24
C THR A 311 9.72 12.25 -1.75
N THR A 312 8.74 12.59 -0.92
CA THR A 312 8.69 12.16 0.49
C THR A 312 8.00 10.81 0.70
N TRP A 313 7.47 10.19 -0.36
CA TRP A 313 6.71 8.94 -0.27
C TRP A 313 6.99 8.01 -1.47
N TYR A 314 7.97 7.12 -1.31
CA TYR A 314 8.22 5.96 -2.19
C TYR A 314 9.40 5.16 -1.65
N TYR A 315 9.45 3.84 -1.79
CA TYR A 315 10.54 3.01 -1.21
C TYR A 315 11.96 3.35 -1.72
N ARG A 316 12.09 4.13 -2.81
CA ARG A 316 13.35 4.64 -3.38
C ARG A 316 13.58 6.14 -3.17
N ALA A 317 12.81 6.76 -2.28
CA ALA A 317 12.91 8.18 -1.99
C ALA A 317 14.12 8.51 -1.10
N GLU A 318 14.80 9.63 -1.39
CA GLU A 318 15.90 10.15 -0.57
C GLU A 318 15.48 11.17 0.50
N PRO A 319 14.57 12.14 0.23
CA PRO A 319 14.19 13.14 1.22
C PRO A 319 13.72 12.59 2.57
N PRO A 320 12.97 11.47 2.66
CA PRO A 320 12.48 10.94 3.93
C PRO A 320 13.54 10.74 5.00
N SER A 321 14.60 9.95 4.72
CA SER A 321 15.69 9.73 5.67
C SER A 321 16.43 11.02 6.01
N ARG A 322 16.72 11.86 5.00
CA ARG A 322 17.41 13.15 5.20
C ARG A 322 16.65 14.05 6.16
N LEU A 323 15.36 14.27 5.87
CA LEU A 323 14.49 15.11 6.69
C LEU A 323 14.37 14.55 8.11
N TYR A 324 14.23 13.24 8.26
CA TYR A 324 14.11 12.60 9.56
C TYR A 324 15.42 12.69 10.38
N ASN A 325 16.58 12.48 9.75
CA ASN A 325 17.89 12.65 10.38
C ASN A 325 18.07 14.07 10.91
N ASN A 326 17.82 15.07 10.05
CA ASN A 326 17.91 16.47 10.45
C ASN A 326 16.93 16.82 11.58
N TRP A 327 15.71 16.28 11.55
CA TRP A 327 14.71 16.47 12.61
C TRP A 327 15.12 15.84 13.96
N MET A 328 15.83 14.71 13.93
CA MET A 328 16.43 14.09 15.11
C MET A 328 17.68 14.80 15.62
N GLY A 329 18.18 15.81 14.89
CA GLY A 329 19.40 16.56 15.19
C GLY A 329 20.68 15.90 14.68
N TYR A 330 20.56 14.88 13.83
CA TYR A 330 21.70 14.22 13.17
C TYR A 330 22.13 14.97 11.91
N VAL A 331 23.41 14.81 11.54
CA VAL A 331 24.00 15.50 10.40
C VAL A 331 23.72 14.71 9.14
N ASP A 332 23.06 15.34 8.17
CA ASP A 332 22.86 14.76 6.85
C ASP A 332 22.93 15.86 5.80
N THR A 333 23.80 15.68 4.80
CA THR A 333 23.98 16.64 3.70
C THR A 333 24.28 18.04 4.25
N ASP A 334 25.22 18.11 5.19
CA ASP A 334 25.69 19.33 5.87
C ASP A 334 24.63 20.09 6.70
N ILE A 335 23.45 19.50 6.92
CA ILE A 335 22.37 20.05 7.75
C ILE A 335 22.26 19.23 9.04
N GLY A 336 21.96 19.91 10.16
CA GLY A 336 21.77 19.29 11.47
C GLY A 336 23.05 19.20 12.30
N GLY A 337 22.96 18.56 13.47
CA GLY A 337 24.04 18.56 14.44
C GLY A 337 24.15 19.87 15.24
N ARG A 338 24.87 19.81 16.36
CA ARG A 338 24.91 20.87 17.36
C ARG A 338 25.35 22.23 16.81
N HIS A 339 26.38 22.28 15.96
CA HIS A 339 26.89 23.55 15.42
C HIS A 339 25.88 24.20 14.47
N TRP A 340 25.28 23.42 13.57
CA TRP A 340 24.26 23.91 12.66
C TRP A 340 23.02 24.42 13.42
N GLU A 341 22.58 23.67 14.44
CA GLU A 341 21.43 24.06 15.29
C GLU A 341 21.67 25.35 16.09
N ILE A 342 22.91 25.65 16.49
CA ILE A 342 23.23 26.90 17.19
C ILE A 342 23.04 28.11 16.26
N GLU A 343 23.37 27.96 14.99
CA GLU A 343 23.31 29.04 14.00
C GLU A 343 21.91 29.18 13.38
N HIS A 344 21.24 28.06 13.10
CA HIS A 344 19.98 28.03 12.32
C HIS A 344 18.75 27.64 13.13
N GLY A 345 18.93 27.19 14.38
CA GLY A 345 17.87 26.56 15.17
C GLY A 345 17.64 25.10 14.79
N ARG A 346 16.75 24.42 15.51
CA ARG A 346 16.37 23.03 15.22
C ARG A 346 15.43 22.95 14.02
N PRO A 347 15.67 22.04 13.06
CA PRO A 347 14.73 21.78 11.97
C PRO A 347 13.34 21.43 12.51
N CYS A 348 12.32 22.10 11.97
CA CYS A 348 10.93 21.82 12.26
C CYS A 348 10.26 21.30 10.99
N LEU A 349 9.63 20.13 11.07
CA LEU A 349 8.86 19.56 9.97
C LEU A 349 7.36 19.78 10.22
N PRO A 350 6.56 20.07 9.18
CA PRO A 350 5.11 20.05 9.29
C PRO A 350 4.59 18.64 9.54
N PRO A 351 3.27 18.46 9.78
CA PRO A 351 2.62 17.16 9.71
C PRO A 351 2.92 16.44 8.38
N MET A 352 3.74 15.40 8.41
CA MET A 352 4.19 14.65 7.23
C MET A 352 4.11 13.14 7.47
N ILE A 353 3.93 12.38 6.38
CA ILE A 353 4.29 10.97 6.33
C ILE A 353 5.55 10.83 5.48
N LEU A 354 6.54 10.10 5.97
CA LEU A 354 7.86 9.92 5.38
C LEU A 354 8.08 8.43 5.13
N HIS A 355 8.45 8.08 3.90
CA HIS A 355 8.79 6.71 3.54
C HIS A 355 9.80 6.66 2.38
N PRO A 356 10.97 5.99 2.57
CA PRO A 356 11.36 5.19 3.73
C PRO A 356 12.22 5.96 4.74
N VAL A 357 12.18 5.56 6.00
CA VAL A 357 13.13 5.96 7.05
C VAL A 357 13.72 4.68 7.65
N LYS A 358 14.98 4.42 7.31
CA LYS A 358 15.72 3.21 7.72
C LYS A 358 16.86 3.61 8.64
N GLU A 359 17.26 2.70 9.53
CA GLU A 359 18.48 2.81 10.35
C GLU A 359 18.61 4.18 11.05
N VAL A 360 17.67 4.45 11.97
CA VAL A 360 17.67 5.72 12.72
C VAL A 360 18.70 5.66 13.83
N GLU A 361 19.91 6.09 13.53
CA GLU A 361 21.02 6.21 14.47
C GLU A 361 21.83 7.50 14.24
N PRO A 362 22.63 7.96 15.22
CA PRO A 362 23.52 9.08 15.02
C PRO A 362 24.43 8.88 13.80
N THR A 363 24.40 9.84 12.89
CA THR A 363 25.16 9.81 11.63
C THR A 363 26.65 10.05 11.83
N GLU A 364 27.48 9.34 11.07
CA GLU A 364 28.93 9.55 11.03
C GLU A 364 29.32 10.92 10.40
N PRO A 365 30.53 11.45 10.69
CA PRO A 365 31.01 12.69 10.06
C PRO A 365 31.03 12.59 8.52
N GLY A 366 30.43 13.59 7.85
CA GLY A 366 30.34 13.63 6.39
C GLY A 366 29.23 12.75 5.79
N PHE A 367 28.33 12.23 6.63
CA PHE A 367 27.19 11.46 6.17
C PHE A 367 26.29 12.27 5.22
N ALA A 368 25.85 11.62 4.15
CA ALA A 368 24.86 12.15 3.22
C ALA A 368 23.97 11.01 2.78
N THR A 369 22.66 11.14 3.01
CA THR A 369 21.69 10.19 2.48
C THR A 369 21.79 10.16 0.96
N ARG A 370 22.01 8.97 0.42
CA ARG A 370 21.99 8.68 -1.02
C ARG A 370 21.16 7.43 -1.25
N PHE A 371 20.43 7.40 -2.35
CA PHE A 371 19.82 6.20 -2.85
C PHE A 371 20.46 5.86 -4.20
N GLU A 372 21.55 5.09 -4.15
CA GLU A 372 22.20 4.62 -5.37
C GLU A 372 21.41 3.43 -5.94
N LEU A 373 21.03 3.55 -7.21
CA LEU A 373 20.54 2.43 -7.98
C LEU A 373 21.74 1.65 -8.50
N ASN A 374 21.88 0.38 -8.13
CA ASN A 374 22.89 -0.50 -8.72
C ASN A 374 22.77 -0.66 -10.25
N TYR A 375 21.70 -0.14 -10.87
CA TYR A 375 21.55 -0.06 -12.33
C TYR A 375 20.81 1.21 -12.78
N GLY A 376 21.37 1.84 -13.83
CA GLY A 376 20.72 2.81 -14.71
C GLY A 376 21.68 3.85 -15.30
#